data_AF-A0A6C0CPL8-F1
#
_entry.id   AF-A0A6C0CPL8-F1
#
_cell.length_a   1.000
_cell.length_b   1.000
_cell.length_c   1.000
_cell.angle_alpha   90.00
_cell.angle_beta   90.00
_cell.angle_gamma   90.00
#
_symmetry.space_group_name_H-M   'P 1'
#
loop_
_entity.id
_entity.type
_entity.pdbx_description
1 polymer ?
#
loop_
_entity_poly.entity_id
_entity_poly.type
_entity_poly.pdbx_seq_one_letter_code
_entity_poly.pdbx_strand_id
1 'polypeptide(L)'
;MLLLLNIIDHLINNKKPQDKILYKSIFFDAIRFRNPIFFYYLHISHGKYDEVDDIYINAKKTINAIKLFVKIWRMKKMKVYTNNTNILMDKTLSDIEESKKITLIHYDTIYTFTLIDLITLWNMALKNTEGLFTKPLDMKNPYTNIPFKKHNLYNIYFKLLYSNYNIPIVIQLFFKYNFDNILFTNSCFPYLRECAIDNFHNTASILDKFDYLVAMNNDFKTSMAGMEINNIISYDIKKIYIKHFRNHIYNYIKLKYSFNPIIRKNHKDLLVNKLMDIIKTIQNITKDIQDKTEEHMNRENPPVSIFIPSNEITRSPVPSPTSRINEFRLPSYRNRHK
;
A
#
# COMPACT_ATOMS: atom_id res chain seq x y z
N MET A 1 -1.12 21.77 37.29
CA MET A 1 -1.02 21.02 38.56
C MET A 1 -1.72 21.76 39.69
N LEU A 2 -1.35 23.02 39.98
CA LEU A 2 -2.03 23.91 40.95
C LEU A 2 -3.56 24.03 40.77
N LEU A 3 -4.02 24.23 39.54
CA LEU A 3 -5.45 24.34 39.24
C LEU A 3 -6.22 23.05 39.55
N LEU A 4 -5.54 21.90 39.39
CA LEU A 4 -6.09 20.57 39.64
C LEU A 4 -6.12 20.28 41.14
N LEU A 5 -5.09 20.69 41.89
CA LEU A 5 -5.05 20.74 43.35
C LEU A 5 -6.22 21.53 43.95
N ASN A 6 -6.49 22.73 43.44
CA ASN A 6 -7.60 23.56 43.93
C ASN A 6 -8.98 22.93 43.68
N ILE A 7 -9.17 22.27 42.54
CA ILE A 7 -10.40 21.53 42.24
C ILE A 7 -10.57 20.36 43.21
N ILE A 8 -9.48 19.62 43.49
CA ILE A 8 -9.50 18.51 44.46
C ILE A 8 -9.82 19.02 45.86
N ASP A 9 -9.18 20.10 46.30
CA ASP A 9 -9.45 20.71 47.60
C ASP A 9 -10.92 21.10 47.76
N HIS A 10 -11.50 21.67 46.71
CA HIS A 10 -12.92 22.00 46.70
C HIS A 10 -13.83 20.76 46.77
N LEU A 11 -13.49 19.68 46.07
CA LEU A 11 -14.26 18.43 46.05
C LEU A 11 -14.23 17.64 47.37
N ILE A 12 -13.20 17.84 48.19
CA ILE A 12 -13.00 17.11 49.45
C ILE A 12 -13.31 17.99 50.67
N ASN A 13 -13.76 19.24 50.48
CA ASN A 13 -13.98 20.19 51.57
C ASN A 13 -14.90 19.66 52.67
N ASN A 14 -15.88 18.82 52.33
CA ASN A 14 -16.89 18.31 53.26
C ASN A 14 -16.50 16.98 53.95
N LYS A 15 -15.31 16.41 53.69
CA LYS A 15 -14.89 15.13 54.29
C LYS A 15 -14.10 15.32 55.60
N LYS A 16 -14.00 14.26 56.42
CA LYS A 16 -13.18 14.26 57.64
C LYS A 16 -11.69 14.47 57.27
N PRO A 17 -10.88 15.11 58.14
CA PRO A 17 -9.49 15.46 57.84
C PRO A 17 -8.61 14.27 57.46
N GLN A 18 -8.81 13.10 58.10
CA GLN A 18 -8.08 11.87 57.78
C GLN A 18 -8.41 11.36 56.36
N ASP A 19 -9.68 11.38 55.97
CA ASP A 19 -10.14 11.01 54.62
C ASP A 19 -9.62 11.98 53.56
N LYS A 20 -9.44 13.26 53.89
CA LYS A 20 -8.88 14.25 52.96
C LYS A 20 -7.45 13.91 52.56
N ILE A 21 -6.63 13.50 53.54
CA ILE A 21 -5.22 13.13 53.32
C ILE A 21 -5.15 11.88 52.45
N LEU A 22 -5.94 10.85 52.79
CA LEU A 22 -5.97 9.60 52.03
C LEU A 22 -6.46 9.83 50.59
N TYR A 23 -7.53 10.60 50.40
CA TYR A 23 -8.06 10.91 49.07
C TYR A 23 -7.05 11.72 48.22
N LYS A 24 -6.38 12.72 48.82
CA LYS A 24 -5.33 13.48 48.12
C LYS A 24 -4.17 12.58 47.69
N SER A 25 -3.71 11.67 48.54
CA SER A 25 -2.61 10.75 48.22
C SER A 25 -2.95 9.83 47.04
N ILE A 26 -4.10 9.15 47.10
CA ILE A 26 -4.60 8.27 46.02
C ILE A 26 -4.72 9.04 44.71
N PHE A 27 -5.21 10.28 44.78
CA PHE A 27 -5.38 11.12 43.61
C PHE A 27 -4.06 11.60 43.00
N PHE A 28 -3.11 12.03 43.84
CA PHE A 28 -1.77 12.41 43.41
C PHE A 28 -1.03 11.25 42.75
N ASP A 29 -1.13 10.06 43.33
CA ASP A 29 -0.46 8.87 42.81
C ASP A 29 -1.11 8.36 41.53
N ALA A 30 -2.44 8.45 41.43
CA ALA A 30 -3.14 8.18 40.17
C ALA A 30 -2.68 9.09 39.03
N ILE A 31 -2.30 10.34 39.34
CA ILE A 31 -1.75 11.29 38.37
C ILE A 31 -0.28 11.00 38.09
N ARG A 32 0.52 10.79 39.16
CA ARG A 32 1.98 10.65 39.08
C ARG A 32 2.40 9.31 38.48
N PHE A 33 1.81 8.21 38.92
CA PHE A 33 2.20 6.86 38.55
C PHE A 33 1.28 6.24 37.49
N ARG A 34 0.21 6.94 37.07
CA ARG A 34 -0.85 6.41 36.19
C ARG A 34 -1.50 5.11 36.70
N ASN A 35 -1.21 4.68 37.92
CA ASN A 35 -1.68 3.43 38.50
C ASN A 35 -2.04 3.65 39.98
N PRO A 36 -3.34 3.79 40.31
CA PRO A 36 -3.78 4.05 41.68
C PRO A 36 -3.75 2.79 42.57
N ILE A 37 -3.41 1.62 42.01
CA ILE A 37 -3.47 0.32 42.71
C ILE A 37 -2.34 0.19 43.75
N PHE A 38 -1.18 0.79 43.50
CA PHE A 38 0.00 0.62 44.36
C PHE A 38 -0.23 1.12 45.79
N PHE A 39 -0.97 2.24 45.95
CA PHE A 39 -1.23 2.84 47.26
C PHE A 39 -2.41 2.17 47.99
N TYR A 40 -3.39 1.64 47.25
CA TYR A 40 -4.46 0.81 47.80
C TYR A 40 -3.89 -0.38 48.57
N TYR A 41 -2.96 -1.13 47.96
CA TYR A 41 -2.27 -2.24 48.63
C TYR A 41 -1.39 -1.80 49.81
N LEU A 42 -0.79 -0.61 49.75
CA LEU A 42 0.05 -0.09 50.83
C LEU A 42 -0.78 0.23 52.09
N HIS A 43 -1.96 0.83 51.91
CA HIS A 43 -2.84 1.23 53.03
C HIS A 43 -3.74 0.11 53.58
N ILE A 44 -4.09 -0.89 52.76
CA ILE A 44 -4.76 -2.11 53.24
C ILE A 44 -3.93 -2.81 54.33
N SER A 45 -2.60 -2.69 54.29
CA SER A 45 -1.74 -3.32 55.30
C SER A 45 -1.83 -2.65 56.69
N HIS A 46 -2.47 -1.48 56.85
CA HIS A 46 -2.41 -0.66 58.07
C HIS A 46 -3.77 -0.19 58.62
N GLY A 47 -4.94 -0.58 58.07
CA GLY A 47 -6.24 -0.07 58.54
C GLY A 47 -7.49 -0.84 58.12
N LYS A 48 -8.61 -0.58 58.81
CA LYS A 48 -9.92 -1.24 58.64
C LYS A 48 -10.41 -1.18 57.18
N TYR A 49 -10.72 -2.36 56.64
CA TYR A 49 -10.93 -2.63 55.22
C TYR A 49 -12.08 -1.84 54.55
N ASP A 50 -13.20 -1.63 55.25
CA ASP A 50 -14.42 -1.10 54.60
C ASP A 50 -14.35 0.40 54.27
N GLU A 51 -13.74 1.23 55.13
CA GLU A 51 -13.69 2.69 54.92
C GLU A 51 -12.71 3.10 53.80
N VAL A 52 -11.64 2.31 53.59
CA VAL A 52 -10.61 2.59 52.58
C VAL A 52 -11.14 2.31 51.16
N ASP A 53 -11.94 1.26 51.00
CA ASP A 53 -12.56 0.87 49.74
C ASP A 53 -13.48 1.96 49.20
N ASP A 54 -14.34 2.50 50.06
CA ASP A 54 -15.27 3.58 49.69
C ASP A 54 -14.52 4.86 49.28
N ILE A 55 -13.42 5.18 49.98
CA ILE A 55 -12.58 6.34 49.65
C ILE A 55 -11.90 6.12 48.28
N TYR A 56 -11.36 4.93 48.02
CA TYR A 56 -10.74 4.58 46.75
C TYR A 56 -11.73 4.60 45.58
N ILE A 57 -12.91 3.99 45.74
CA ILE A 57 -13.95 3.96 44.70
C ILE A 57 -14.36 5.40 44.35
N ASN A 58 -14.57 6.25 45.35
CA ASN A 58 -14.92 7.64 45.14
C ASN A 58 -13.79 8.44 44.48
N ALA A 59 -12.54 8.22 44.86
CA ALA A 59 -11.38 8.84 44.21
C ALA A 59 -11.30 8.43 42.73
N LYS A 60 -11.44 7.13 42.45
CA LYS A 60 -11.40 6.58 41.09
C LYS A 60 -12.53 7.11 40.20
N LYS A 61 -13.75 7.23 40.74
CA LYS A 61 -14.90 7.85 40.05
C LYS A 61 -14.58 9.30 39.65
N THR A 62 -14.06 10.10 40.59
CA THR A 62 -13.69 11.50 40.32
C THR A 62 -12.56 11.63 39.30
N ILE A 63 -11.52 10.80 39.40
CA ILE A 63 -10.43 10.76 38.41
C ILE A 63 -10.97 10.44 37.02
N ASN A 64 -11.88 9.45 36.91
CA ASN A 64 -12.48 9.08 35.64
C ASN A 64 -13.36 10.20 35.07
N ALA A 65 -14.12 10.91 35.92
CA ALA A 65 -14.89 12.08 35.51
C ALA A 65 -14.00 13.22 34.99
N ILE A 66 -12.88 13.50 35.68
CA ILE A 66 -11.91 14.51 35.22
C ILE A 66 -11.24 14.08 33.91
N LYS A 67 -10.84 12.81 33.78
CA LYS A 67 -10.29 12.26 32.52
C LYS A 67 -11.29 12.41 31.37
N LEU A 68 -12.57 12.13 31.61
CA LEU A 68 -13.64 12.31 30.64
C LEU A 68 -13.81 13.79 30.26
N PHE A 69 -13.83 14.69 31.25
CA PHE A 69 -13.91 16.14 31.02
C PHE A 69 -12.74 16.63 30.14
N VAL A 70 -11.51 16.26 30.50
CA VAL A 70 -10.31 16.61 29.72
C VAL A 70 -10.41 16.03 28.31
N LYS A 71 -10.89 14.79 28.15
CA LYS A 71 -11.11 14.18 26.83
C LYS A 71 -12.11 14.99 26.00
N ILE A 72 -13.26 15.34 26.55
CA ILE A 72 -14.29 16.15 25.88
C ILE A 72 -13.73 17.53 25.50
N TRP A 73 -13.04 18.19 26.42
CA TRP A 73 -12.42 19.49 26.17
C TRP A 73 -11.38 19.41 25.05
N ARG A 74 -10.51 18.40 25.07
CA ARG A 74 -9.54 18.15 24.00
C ARG A 74 -10.25 17.94 22.67
N MET A 75 -11.26 17.07 22.60
CA MET A 75 -12.04 16.81 21.38
C MET A 75 -12.64 18.09 20.79
N LYS A 76 -13.18 18.98 21.64
CA LYS A 76 -13.73 20.29 21.20
C LYS A 76 -12.67 21.26 20.67
N LYS A 77 -11.40 21.08 21.03
CA LYS A 77 -10.27 21.92 20.59
C LYS A 77 -9.50 21.33 19.41
N MET A 78 -9.81 20.11 18.97
CA MET A 78 -9.10 19.47 17.86
C MET A 78 -9.44 20.15 16.54
N LYS A 79 -8.46 20.19 15.63
CA LYS A 79 -8.70 20.70 14.28
C LYS A 79 -9.46 19.66 13.48
N VAL A 80 -10.52 20.07 12.80
CA VAL A 80 -11.20 19.24 11.79
C VAL A 80 -10.46 19.42 10.48
N TYR A 81 -10.13 18.30 9.82
CA TYR A 81 -9.49 18.36 8.52
C TYR A 81 -10.43 18.99 7.49
N THR A 82 -9.88 19.87 6.65
CA THR A 82 -10.66 20.76 5.80
C THR A 82 -11.25 20.09 4.56
N ASN A 83 -10.71 18.95 4.12
CA ASN A 83 -11.23 18.27 2.94
C ASN A 83 -12.59 17.63 3.23
N ASN A 84 -13.63 18.09 2.53
CA ASN A 84 -14.99 17.57 2.61
C ASN A 84 -15.34 16.64 1.45
N THR A 85 -14.34 16.04 0.81
CA THR A 85 -14.54 15.06 -0.27
C THR A 85 -13.93 13.72 0.11
N ASN A 86 -14.41 12.65 -0.52
CA ASN A 86 -13.78 11.34 -0.41
C ASN A 86 -12.39 11.33 -1.09
N ILE A 87 -11.65 10.22 -0.99
CA ILE A 87 -10.25 10.18 -1.46
C ILE A 87 -10.15 10.42 -2.97
N LEU A 88 -11.12 9.92 -3.74
CA LEU A 88 -11.18 10.09 -5.19
C LEU A 88 -11.69 11.48 -5.62
N MET A 89 -12.12 12.31 -4.67
CA MET A 89 -12.66 13.65 -4.90
C MET A 89 -13.90 13.71 -5.82
N ASP A 90 -14.60 12.59 -6.02
CA ASP A 90 -15.80 12.51 -6.86
C ASP A 90 -17.09 12.80 -6.08
N LYS A 91 -17.09 12.61 -4.75
CA LYS A 91 -18.26 12.83 -3.90
C LYS A 91 -17.93 13.66 -2.67
N THR A 92 -18.85 14.54 -2.31
CA THR A 92 -18.75 15.23 -1.03
C THR A 92 -19.08 14.27 0.11
N LEU A 93 -18.40 14.44 1.23
CA LEU A 93 -18.66 13.66 2.44
C LEU A 93 -20.01 14.03 3.05
N SER A 94 -20.66 15.14 2.68
CA SER A 94 -22.03 15.44 3.11
C SER A 94 -23.07 14.52 2.46
N ASP A 95 -22.84 14.12 1.21
CA ASP A 95 -23.84 13.36 0.41
C ASP A 95 -23.85 11.86 0.71
N ILE A 96 -22.84 11.37 1.42
CA ILE A 96 -22.70 9.95 1.75
C ILE A 96 -23.44 9.66 3.05
N GLU A 97 -24.02 8.47 3.20
CA GLU A 97 -24.66 8.05 4.45
C GLU A 97 -23.64 7.88 5.60
N GLU A 98 -24.05 8.22 6.82
CA GLU A 98 -23.19 8.10 8.02
C GLU A 98 -22.84 6.64 8.38
N SER A 99 -23.65 5.69 7.93
CA SER A 99 -23.35 4.25 7.98
C SER A 99 -22.10 3.89 7.19
N LYS A 100 -21.81 4.63 6.11
CA LYS A 100 -20.72 4.38 5.14
C LYS A 100 -19.47 5.23 5.40
N LYS A 101 -19.45 6.02 6.48
CA LYS A 101 -18.33 6.86 6.88
C LYS A 101 -17.82 6.51 8.27
N ILE A 102 -16.58 6.92 8.53
CA ILE A 102 -16.00 6.88 9.86
C ILE A 102 -15.21 8.16 10.13
N THR A 103 -15.39 8.70 11.33
CA THR A 103 -14.57 9.79 11.86
C THR A 103 -13.48 9.22 12.75
N LEU A 104 -12.23 9.55 12.44
CA LEU A 104 -11.05 9.08 13.15
C LEU A 104 -10.21 10.25 13.62
N ILE A 105 -9.67 10.10 14.82
CA ILE A 105 -8.70 11.05 15.37
C ILE A 105 -7.30 10.55 15.03
N HIS A 106 -6.53 11.37 14.32
CA HIS A 106 -5.15 11.07 13.96
C HIS A 106 -4.27 12.30 14.17
N TYR A 107 -3.25 12.19 15.02
CA TYR A 107 -2.32 13.29 15.36
C TYR A 107 -3.02 14.63 15.65
N ASP A 108 -3.90 14.62 16.64
CA ASP A 108 -4.66 15.79 17.10
C ASP A 108 -5.59 16.47 16.06
N THR A 109 -5.89 15.74 14.97
CA THR A 109 -6.83 16.19 13.93
C THR A 109 -7.91 15.15 13.67
N ILE A 110 -9.11 15.62 13.36
CA ILE A 110 -10.28 14.79 13.07
C ILE A 110 -10.37 14.64 11.55
N TYR A 111 -10.33 13.39 11.09
CA TYR A 111 -10.49 13.03 9.68
C TYR A 111 -11.76 12.22 9.49
N THR A 112 -12.49 12.53 8.44
CA THR A 112 -13.64 11.73 7.99
C THR A 112 -13.24 10.96 6.74
N PHE A 113 -13.46 9.65 6.75
CA PHE A 113 -13.17 8.77 5.62
C PHE A 113 -14.40 7.98 5.23
N THR A 114 -14.49 7.61 3.96
CA THR A 114 -15.46 6.59 3.53
C THR A 114 -14.92 5.19 3.81
N LEU A 115 -15.81 4.25 4.13
CA LEU A 115 -15.40 2.89 4.43
C LEU A 115 -14.82 2.16 3.21
N ILE A 116 -15.32 2.44 2.01
CA ILE A 116 -14.82 1.86 0.75
C ILE A 116 -13.38 2.28 0.50
N ASP A 117 -13.09 3.56 0.68
CA ASP A 117 -11.73 4.10 0.51
C ASP A 117 -10.76 3.41 1.48
N LEU A 118 -11.17 3.25 2.74
CA LEU A 118 -10.36 2.58 3.75
C LEU A 118 -10.15 1.10 3.42
N ILE A 119 -11.19 0.37 2.98
CA ILE A 119 -11.05 -1.03 2.54
C ILE A 119 -10.04 -1.15 1.41
N THR A 120 -10.14 -0.26 0.42
CA THR A 120 -9.29 -0.27 -0.77
C THR A 120 -7.84 -0.02 -0.39
N LEU A 121 -7.58 1.05 0.37
CA LEU A 121 -6.24 1.38 0.86
C LEU A 121 -5.65 0.26 1.73
N TRP A 122 -6.45 -0.32 2.62
CA TRP A 122 -5.98 -1.36 3.53
C TRP A 122 -5.65 -2.66 2.78
N ASN A 123 -6.50 -3.04 1.83
CA ASN A 123 -6.28 -4.20 0.98
C ASN A 123 -5.01 -4.02 0.11
N MET A 124 -4.81 -2.83 -0.46
CA MET A 124 -3.59 -2.50 -1.21
C MET A 124 -2.34 -2.56 -0.32
N ALA A 125 -2.39 -1.99 0.89
CA ALA A 125 -1.26 -2.00 1.82
C ALA A 125 -0.87 -3.43 2.23
N LEU A 126 -1.84 -4.28 2.57
CA LEU A 126 -1.58 -5.65 3.02
C LEU A 126 -1.13 -6.58 1.88
N LYS A 127 -1.60 -6.34 0.65
CA LYS A 127 -1.18 -7.10 -0.55
C LYS A 127 0.03 -6.51 -1.26
N ASN A 128 0.70 -5.55 -0.63
CA ASN A 128 1.89 -4.93 -1.21
C ASN A 128 3.01 -5.97 -1.38
N THR A 129 3.67 -5.92 -2.54
CA THR A 129 4.66 -6.91 -2.97
C THR A 129 5.83 -6.24 -3.68
N GLU A 130 6.99 -6.86 -3.59
CA GLU A 130 8.21 -6.47 -4.29
C GLU A 130 8.63 -7.64 -5.19
N GLY A 131 8.31 -7.54 -6.49
CA GLY A 131 8.37 -8.69 -7.39
C GLY A 131 7.43 -9.82 -6.95
N LEU A 132 7.98 -11.02 -6.74
CA LEU A 132 7.23 -12.17 -6.19
C LEU A 132 7.23 -12.20 -4.65
N PHE A 133 7.97 -11.30 -3.99
CA PHE A 133 8.08 -11.30 -2.54
C PHE A 133 6.96 -10.49 -1.89
N THR A 134 6.36 -11.06 -0.85
CA THR A 134 5.30 -10.41 -0.07
C THR A 134 5.92 -9.42 0.90
N LYS A 135 5.44 -8.18 0.90
CA LYS A 135 5.93 -7.14 1.80
C LYS A 135 4.75 -6.26 2.26
N PRO A 136 3.86 -6.80 3.11
CA PRO A 136 2.74 -6.04 3.64
C PRO A 136 3.22 -4.74 4.28
N LEU A 137 2.49 -3.67 4.03
CA LEU A 137 2.75 -2.34 4.58
C LEU A 137 1.68 -1.97 5.60
N ASP A 138 2.06 -1.12 6.54
CA ASP A 138 1.09 -0.47 7.41
C ASP A 138 0.14 0.40 6.60
N MET A 139 -1.14 0.34 6.95
CA MET A 139 -2.14 1.26 6.42
C MET A 139 -1.82 2.68 6.89
N LYS A 140 -1.64 3.59 5.94
CA LYS A 140 -1.31 5.00 6.21
C LYS A 140 -2.50 5.90 5.93
N ASN A 141 -2.56 7.00 6.66
CA ASN A 141 -3.50 8.06 6.35
C ASN A 141 -3.09 8.72 5.02
N PRO A 142 -3.98 8.76 4.00
CA PRO A 142 -3.66 9.28 2.66
C PRO A 142 -3.21 10.74 2.66
N TYR A 143 -3.67 11.53 3.63
CA TYR A 143 -3.41 12.97 3.71
C TYR A 143 -2.08 13.31 4.38
N THR A 144 -1.58 12.42 5.25
CA THR A 144 -0.36 12.68 6.04
C THR A 144 0.76 11.69 5.78
N ASN A 145 0.45 10.56 5.12
CA ASN A 145 1.35 9.43 4.91
C ASN A 145 1.89 8.83 6.23
N ILE A 146 1.18 9.04 7.34
CA ILE A 146 1.55 8.50 8.65
C ILE A 146 0.72 7.23 8.94
N PRO A 147 1.32 6.14 9.45
CA PRO A 147 0.61 4.89 9.73
C PRO A 147 -0.43 5.03 10.84
N PHE A 148 -1.58 4.38 10.64
CA PHE A 148 -2.62 4.31 11.66
C PHE A 148 -2.16 3.47 12.85
N LYS A 149 -2.47 3.96 14.05
CA LYS A 149 -2.27 3.20 15.30
C LYS A 149 -3.28 2.06 15.41
N LYS A 150 -2.91 1.01 16.14
CA LYS A 150 -3.72 -0.19 16.36
C LYS A 150 -5.16 0.08 16.82
N HIS A 151 -5.38 1.07 17.70
CA HIS A 151 -6.75 1.45 18.12
C HIS A 151 -7.59 2.00 16.96
N ASN A 152 -7.00 2.74 16.02
CA ASN A 152 -7.71 3.21 14.83
C ASN A 152 -8.06 2.04 13.92
N LEU A 153 -7.15 1.06 13.76
CA LEU A 153 -7.43 -0.15 12.98
C LEU A 153 -8.60 -0.96 13.56
N TYR A 154 -8.69 -1.11 14.89
CA TYR A 154 -9.86 -1.73 15.53
C TYR A 154 -11.15 -0.94 15.26
N ASN A 155 -11.12 0.38 15.42
CA ASN A 155 -12.30 1.22 15.15
C ASN A 155 -12.78 1.07 13.70
N ILE A 156 -11.85 1.07 12.74
CA ILE A 156 -12.17 0.85 11.32
C ILE A 156 -12.77 -0.54 11.13
N TYR A 157 -12.12 -1.58 11.64
CA TYR A 157 -12.57 -2.96 11.47
C TYR A 157 -13.97 -3.20 12.04
N PHE A 158 -14.25 -2.73 13.25
CA PHE A 158 -15.57 -2.88 13.84
C PHE A 158 -16.63 -2.06 13.10
N LYS A 159 -16.30 -0.85 12.65
CA LYS A 159 -17.22 -0.07 11.81
C LYS A 159 -17.53 -0.80 10.49
N LEU A 160 -16.54 -1.48 9.89
CA LEU A 160 -16.76 -2.33 8.72
C LEU A 160 -17.64 -3.54 9.05
N LEU A 161 -17.41 -4.19 10.19
CA LEU A 161 -18.18 -5.37 10.62
C LEU A 161 -19.66 -5.06 10.82
N TYR A 162 -19.98 -3.88 11.37
CA TYR A 162 -21.36 -3.42 11.55
C TYR A 162 -21.93 -2.72 10.31
N SER A 163 -21.17 -2.63 9.23
CA SER A 163 -21.63 -2.12 7.95
C SER A 163 -22.06 -3.27 7.03
N ASN A 164 -22.76 -2.95 5.95
CA ASN A 164 -23.14 -3.93 4.94
C ASN A 164 -22.01 -4.24 3.93
N TYR A 165 -20.77 -3.78 4.18
CA TYR A 165 -19.65 -4.02 3.28
C TYR A 165 -19.02 -5.40 3.51
N ASN A 166 -18.68 -6.08 2.41
CA ASN A 166 -17.90 -7.30 2.47
C ASN A 166 -16.44 -6.97 2.81
N ILE A 167 -15.93 -7.51 3.92
CA ILE A 167 -14.55 -7.30 4.36
C ILE A 167 -13.64 -8.28 3.60
N PRO A 168 -12.62 -7.80 2.86
CA PRO A 168 -11.65 -8.68 2.23
C PRO A 168 -10.99 -9.65 3.21
N ILE A 169 -10.83 -10.91 2.80
CA ILE A 169 -10.24 -11.98 3.63
C ILE A 169 -8.86 -11.60 4.19
N VAL A 170 -8.04 -10.87 3.44
CA VAL A 170 -6.72 -10.41 3.90
C VAL A 170 -6.82 -9.50 5.13
N ILE A 171 -7.86 -8.65 5.22
CA ILE A 171 -8.10 -7.77 6.36
C ILE A 171 -8.61 -8.59 7.54
N GLN A 172 -9.49 -9.56 7.31
CA GLN A 172 -9.97 -10.47 8.36
C GLN A 172 -8.81 -11.29 8.98
N LEU A 173 -7.91 -11.79 8.13
CA LEU A 173 -6.68 -12.48 8.58
C LEU A 173 -5.78 -11.53 9.37
N PHE A 174 -5.60 -10.30 8.92
CA PHE A 174 -4.80 -9.31 9.64
C PHE A 174 -5.39 -8.97 11.02
N PHE A 175 -6.73 -8.87 11.12
CA PHE A 175 -7.44 -8.73 12.39
C PHE A 175 -7.22 -9.94 13.31
N LYS A 176 -7.28 -11.17 12.77
CA LYS A 176 -7.03 -12.41 13.53
C LYS A 176 -5.67 -12.42 14.21
N TYR A 177 -4.64 -11.85 13.58
CA TYR A 177 -3.30 -11.70 14.16
C TYR A 177 -3.11 -10.36 14.88
N ASN A 178 -4.18 -9.76 15.41
CA ASN A 178 -4.15 -8.54 16.20
C ASN A 178 -3.46 -7.35 15.51
N PHE A 179 -3.57 -7.25 14.18
CA PHE A 179 -2.92 -6.21 13.39
C PHE A 179 -1.40 -6.16 13.56
N ASP A 180 -0.77 -7.30 13.84
CA ASP A 180 0.68 -7.44 13.91
C ASP A 180 1.21 -7.91 12.54
N ASN A 181 1.99 -7.07 11.87
CA ASN A 181 2.52 -7.38 10.53
C ASN A 181 3.45 -8.59 10.53
N ILE A 182 4.23 -8.80 11.58
CA ILE A 182 5.21 -9.90 11.62
C ILE A 182 4.46 -11.22 11.79
N LEU A 183 3.57 -11.30 12.78
CA LEU A 183 2.75 -12.49 13.00
C LEU A 183 1.85 -12.81 11.81
N PHE A 184 1.24 -11.78 11.22
CA PHE A 184 0.43 -11.91 10.02
C PHE A 184 1.24 -12.42 8.82
N THR A 185 2.39 -11.82 8.54
CA THR A 185 3.21 -12.21 7.37
C THR A 185 3.68 -13.65 7.50
N ASN A 186 4.17 -14.04 8.68
CA ASN A 186 4.67 -15.40 8.91
C ASN A 186 3.54 -16.44 8.83
N SER A 187 2.40 -16.16 9.44
CA SER A 187 1.29 -17.13 9.54
C SER A 187 0.46 -17.22 8.26
N CYS A 188 0.34 -16.13 7.50
CA CYS A 188 -0.42 -16.07 6.25
C CYS A 188 0.47 -16.10 5.00
N PHE A 189 1.76 -16.43 5.15
CA PHE A 189 2.73 -16.43 4.06
C PHE A 189 2.27 -17.18 2.80
N PRO A 190 1.68 -18.40 2.89
CA PRO A 190 1.21 -19.11 1.69
C PRO A 190 0.14 -18.33 0.91
N TYR A 191 -0.82 -17.73 1.61
CA TYR A 191 -1.88 -16.93 1.01
C TYR A 191 -1.34 -15.63 0.40
N LEU A 192 -0.45 -14.95 1.12
CA LEU A 192 0.17 -13.72 0.62
C LEU A 192 1.02 -13.99 -0.62
N ARG A 193 1.72 -15.13 -0.67
CA ARG A 193 2.52 -15.52 -1.83
C ARG A 193 1.66 -15.71 -3.08
N GLU A 194 0.48 -16.32 -2.94
CA GLU A 194 -0.46 -16.42 -4.06
C GLU A 194 -0.89 -15.03 -4.55
N CYS A 195 -1.20 -14.12 -3.62
CA CYS A 195 -1.50 -12.73 -3.96
C CYS A 195 -0.32 -12.05 -4.67
N ALA A 196 0.93 -12.35 -4.27
CA ALA A 196 2.12 -11.80 -4.90
C ALA A 196 2.29 -12.28 -6.35
N ILE A 197 2.03 -13.55 -6.62
CA ILE A 197 2.06 -14.10 -7.97
C ILE A 197 1.02 -13.40 -8.86
N ASP A 198 -0.20 -13.23 -8.34
CA ASP A 198 -1.29 -12.59 -9.07
C ASP A 198 -0.99 -11.11 -9.32
N ASN A 199 -0.41 -10.42 -8.32
CA ASN A 199 0.00 -9.03 -8.46
C ASN A 199 1.14 -8.87 -9.48
N PHE A 200 2.15 -9.74 -9.42
CA PHE A 200 3.27 -9.76 -10.37
C PHE A 200 2.77 -9.96 -11.81
N HIS A 201 1.81 -10.85 -12.04
CA HIS A 201 1.23 -11.04 -13.37
C HIS A 201 0.68 -9.74 -13.96
N ASN A 202 0.00 -8.94 -13.13
CA ASN A 202 -0.67 -7.71 -13.57
C ASN A 202 0.28 -6.52 -13.67
N THR A 203 1.23 -6.40 -12.74
CA THR A 203 2.03 -5.17 -12.56
C THR A 203 3.48 -5.28 -13.02
N ALA A 204 4.04 -6.49 -13.17
CA ALA A 204 5.45 -6.64 -13.49
C ALA A 204 5.81 -6.11 -14.88
N SER A 205 7.05 -5.62 -14.97
CA SER A 205 7.58 -5.03 -16.18
C SER A 205 7.69 -6.06 -17.31
N ILE A 206 7.74 -5.57 -18.55
CA ILE A 206 7.93 -6.42 -19.72
C ILE A 206 9.27 -7.17 -19.63
N LEU A 207 10.30 -6.53 -19.08
CA LEU A 207 11.63 -7.13 -18.90
C LEU A 207 11.59 -8.28 -17.91
N ASP A 208 11.02 -8.06 -16.72
CA ASP A 208 10.90 -9.13 -15.71
C ASP A 208 10.14 -10.33 -16.26
N LYS A 209 9.02 -10.08 -16.96
CA LYS A 209 8.22 -11.14 -17.59
C LYS A 209 9.00 -11.87 -18.68
N PHE A 210 9.89 -11.19 -19.39
CA PHE A 210 10.71 -11.78 -20.44
C PHE A 210 11.78 -12.69 -19.87
N ASP A 211 12.38 -12.34 -18.73
CA ASP A 211 13.33 -13.23 -18.06
C ASP A 211 12.66 -14.55 -17.62
N TYR A 212 11.40 -14.50 -17.17
CA TYR A 212 10.63 -15.71 -16.89
C TYR A 212 10.26 -16.51 -18.15
N LEU A 213 10.04 -15.84 -19.28
CA LEU A 213 9.80 -16.50 -20.56
C LEU A 213 11.03 -17.29 -21.01
N VAL A 214 12.22 -16.70 -20.88
CA VAL A 214 13.50 -17.35 -21.21
C VAL A 214 13.75 -18.53 -20.28
N ALA A 215 13.51 -18.36 -18.98
CA ALA A 215 13.60 -19.46 -18.01
C ALA A 215 12.62 -20.59 -18.34
N MET A 216 11.38 -20.27 -18.72
CA MET A 216 10.38 -21.26 -19.15
C MET A 216 10.82 -22.00 -20.40
N ASN A 217 11.41 -21.30 -21.37
CA ASN A 217 11.92 -21.91 -22.61
C ASN A 217 13.04 -22.93 -22.32
N ASN A 218 13.93 -22.62 -21.39
CA ASN A 218 15.01 -23.53 -20.99
C ASN A 218 14.48 -24.77 -20.26
N ASP A 219 13.51 -24.59 -19.35
CA ASP A 219 12.93 -25.70 -18.59
C ASP A 219 12.06 -26.63 -19.44
N PHE A 220 11.36 -26.08 -20.45
CA PHE A 220 10.44 -26.80 -21.32
C PHE A 220 10.95 -26.93 -22.76
N LYS A 221 12.27 -27.02 -22.96
CA LYS A 221 12.91 -27.02 -24.29
C LYS A 221 12.31 -28.06 -25.25
N THR A 222 11.99 -29.26 -24.75
CA THR A 222 11.34 -30.33 -25.53
C THR A 222 9.90 -29.98 -25.93
N SER A 223 9.11 -29.44 -25.01
CA SER A 223 7.72 -29.00 -25.28
C SER A 223 7.65 -27.71 -26.10
N MET A 224 8.72 -26.93 -26.14
CA MET A 224 8.89 -25.72 -26.96
C MET A 224 9.40 -26.01 -28.38
N ALA A 225 9.39 -27.27 -28.82
CA ALA A 225 9.89 -27.71 -30.12
C ALA A 225 11.36 -27.26 -30.39
N GLY A 226 12.17 -27.12 -29.34
CA GLY A 226 13.57 -26.70 -29.47
C GLY A 226 13.79 -25.22 -29.79
N MET A 227 12.76 -24.37 -29.67
CA MET A 227 12.89 -22.93 -29.88
C MET A 227 13.94 -22.32 -28.94
N GLU A 228 14.75 -21.39 -29.47
CA GLU A 228 15.68 -20.59 -28.67
C GLU A 228 15.25 -19.12 -28.71
N ILE A 229 14.77 -18.63 -27.57
CA ILE A 229 14.43 -17.21 -27.41
C ILE A 229 15.73 -16.46 -27.12
N ASN A 230 16.22 -15.70 -28.10
CA ASN A 230 17.42 -14.89 -27.93
C ASN A 230 17.15 -13.72 -26.95
N ASN A 231 18.07 -13.48 -26.02
CA ASN A 231 17.98 -12.37 -25.07
C ASN A 231 18.31 -11.01 -25.70
N ILE A 232 19.06 -11.02 -26.81
CA ILE A 232 19.52 -9.84 -27.55
C ILE A 232 18.46 -9.45 -28.58
N ILE A 233 17.29 -9.05 -28.10
CA ILE A 233 16.15 -8.65 -28.92
C ILE A 233 15.69 -7.25 -28.48
N SER A 234 15.23 -6.43 -29.42
CA SER A 234 14.70 -5.09 -29.14
C SER A 234 13.50 -5.14 -28.18
N TYR A 235 13.32 -4.07 -27.39
CA TYR A 235 12.23 -3.97 -26.43
C TYR A 235 10.84 -4.16 -27.07
N ASP A 236 10.69 -3.67 -28.29
CA ASP A 236 9.46 -3.77 -29.08
C ASP A 236 9.06 -5.19 -29.43
N ILE A 237 10.04 -6.03 -29.76
CA ILE A 237 9.80 -7.45 -30.04
C ILE A 237 9.55 -8.20 -28.73
N LYS A 238 10.27 -7.87 -27.63
CA LYS A 238 9.97 -8.44 -26.29
C LYS A 238 8.50 -8.22 -25.91
N LYS A 239 7.94 -7.04 -26.19
CA LYS A 239 6.51 -6.74 -25.96
C LYS A 239 5.57 -7.68 -26.72
N ILE A 240 5.88 -8.03 -27.97
CA ILE A 240 5.10 -8.98 -28.78
C ILE A 240 5.15 -10.37 -28.15
N TYR A 241 6.34 -10.85 -27.78
CA TYR A 241 6.48 -12.12 -27.08
C TYR A 241 5.65 -12.17 -25.79
N ILE A 242 5.73 -11.15 -24.94
CA ILE A 242 4.96 -11.11 -23.69
C ILE A 242 3.45 -11.06 -23.94
N LYS A 243 2.99 -10.39 -24.99
CA LYS A 243 1.57 -10.37 -25.36
C LYS A 243 1.04 -11.79 -25.63
N HIS A 244 1.76 -12.56 -26.45
CA HIS A 244 1.35 -13.93 -26.82
C HIS A 244 1.61 -14.96 -25.72
N PHE A 245 2.70 -14.81 -24.97
CA PHE A 245 3.06 -15.73 -23.89
C PHE A 245 2.49 -15.36 -22.51
N ARG A 246 1.69 -14.30 -22.38
CA ARG A 246 1.14 -13.82 -21.11
C ARG A 246 0.57 -14.92 -20.22
N ASN A 247 -0.26 -15.79 -20.79
CA ASN A 247 -0.90 -16.89 -20.08
C ASN A 247 0.06 -18.05 -19.76
N HIS A 248 1.03 -18.31 -20.63
CA HIS A 248 2.06 -19.32 -20.44
C HIS A 248 2.96 -18.93 -19.27
N ILE A 249 3.42 -17.68 -19.24
CA ILE A 249 4.24 -17.11 -18.17
C ILE A 249 3.49 -17.18 -16.83
N TYR A 250 2.20 -16.84 -16.81
CA TYR A 250 1.39 -16.96 -15.59
C TYR A 250 1.36 -18.39 -15.04
N ASN A 251 1.06 -19.38 -15.89
CA ASN A 251 1.03 -20.79 -15.50
C ASN A 251 2.40 -21.28 -15.04
N TYR A 252 3.48 -20.87 -15.71
CA TYR A 252 4.85 -21.20 -15.34
C TYR A 252 5.24 -20.62 -13.97
N ILE A 253 4.89 -19.36 -13.69
CA ILE A 253 5.16 -18.73 -12.40
C ILE A 253 4.37 -19.44 -11.28
N LYS A 254 3.09 -19.75 -11.50
CA LYS A 254 2.29 -20.54 -10.52
C LYS A 254 2.91 -21.92 -10.29
N LEU A 255 3.34 -22.62 -11.34
CA LEU A 255 4.01 -23.91 -11.24
C LEU A 255 5.29 -23.86 -10.37
N LYS A 256 6.11 -22.84 -10.58
CA LYS A 256 7.41 -22.68 -9.90
C LYS A 256 7.27 -22.19 -8.46
N TYR A 257 6.37 -21.24 -8.21
CA TYR A 257 6.39 -20.43 -6.98
C TYR A 257 5.15 -20.56 -6.10
N SER A 258 4.08 -21.23 -6.54
CA SER A 258 2.93 -21.52 -5.68
C SER A 258 3.34 -22.49 -4.57
N PHE A 259 2.78 -22.32 -3.37
CA PHE A 259 3.01 -23.26 -2.27
C PHE A 259 2.09 -24.46 -2.29
N ASN A 260 0.97 -24.39 -3.01
CA ASN A 260 -0.01 -25.47 -3.03
C ASN A 260 0.36 -26.49 -4.12
N PRO A 261 0.73 -27.75 -3.77
CA PRO A 261 1.12 -28.76 -4.76
C PRO A 261 0.03 -29.08 -5.78
N ILE A 262 -1.24 -28.99 -5.40
CA ILE A 262 -2.38 -29.24 -6.29
C ILE A 262 -2.46 -28.14 -7.34
N ILE A 263 -2.34 -26.88 -6.91
CA ILE A 263 -2.30 -25.73 -7.83
C ILE A 263 -1.12 -25.86 -8.79
N ARG A 264 0.06 -26.24 -8.29
CA ARG A 264 1.25 -26.45 -9.13
C ARG A 264 1.01 -27.52 -10.20
N LYS A 265 0.45 -28.68 -9.82
CA LYS A 265 0.13 -29.76 -10.75
C LYS A 265 -0.85 -29.29 -11.83
N ASN A 266 -1.95 -28.67 -11.42
CA ASN A 266 -2.97 -28.17 -12.35
C ASN A 266 -2.39 -27.15 -13.34
N HIS A 267 -1.58 -26.20 -12.86
CA HIS A 267 -0.93 -25.23 -13.75
C HIS A 267 0.16 -25.82 -14.63
N LYS A 268 0.81 -26.93 -14.21
CA LYS A 268 1.70 -27.71 -15.08
C LYS A 268 0.92 -28.28 -16.25
N ASP A 269 -0.19 -28.98 -15.97
CA ASP A 269 -1.00 -29.63 -16.99
C ASP A 269 -1.59 -28.59 -17.96
N LEU A 270 -2.08 -27.46 -17.43
CA LEU A 270 -2.53 -26.32 -18.24
C LEU A 270 -1.42 -25.70 -19.09
N LEU A 271 -0.18 -25.64 -18.59
CA LEU A 271 0.95 -25.13 -19.37
C LEU A 271 1.28 -26.09 -20.51
N VAL A 272 1.43 -27.39 -20.23
CA VAL A 272 1.75 -28.41 -21.24
C VAL A 272 0.68 -28.44 -22.32
N ASN A 273 -0.60 -28.42 -21.96
CA ASN A 273 -1.70 -28.40 -22.93
C ASN A 273 -1.64 -27.17 -23.84
N LYS A 274 -1.31 -25.99 -23.31
CA LYS A 274 -1.17 -24.77 -24.12
C LYS A 274 0.08 -24.79 -25.01
N LEU A 275 1.16 -25.41 -24.55
CA LEU A 275 2.38 -25.60 -25.35
C LEU A 275 2.18 -26.58 -26.51
N MET A 276 1.14 -27.42 -26.51
CA MET A 276 0.80 -28.23 -27.69
C MET A 276 0.42 -27.35 -28.90
N ASP A 277 -0.17 -26.18 -28.67
CA ASP A 277 -0.53 -25.19 -29.70
C ASP A 277 0.59 -24.16 -29.97
N ILE A 278 1.84 -24.47 -29.59
CA ILE A 278 2.94 -23.49 -29.67
C ILE A 278 3.29 -23.07 -31.09
N ILE A 279 3.15 -23.98 -32.06
CA ILE A 279 3.43 -23.70 -33.48
C ILE A 279 2.53 -22.57 -33.99
N LYS A 280 1.24 -22.59 -33.64
CA LYS A 280 0.30 -21.50 -33.99
C LYS A 280 0.70 -20.19 -33.33
N THR A 281 1.15 -20.26 -32.07
CA THR A 281 1.61 -19.08 -31.33
C THR A 281 2.84 -18.47 -31.99
N ILE A 282 3.80 -19.29 -32.44
CA ILE A 282 5.01 -18.85 -33.17
C ILE A 282 4.64 -18.22 -34.52
N GLN A 283 3.71 -18.83 -35.26
CA GLN A 283 3.22 -18.27 -36.52
C GLN A 283 2.62 -16.87 -36.32
N ASN A 284 1.79 -16.69 -35.28
CA ASN A 284 1.21 -15.40 -34.95
C ASN A 284 2.27 -14.36 -34.52
N ILE A 285 3.27 -14.76 -33.74
CA ILE A 285 4.38 -13.88 -33.37
C ILE A 285 5.17 -13.44 -34.61
N THR A 286 5.43 -14.36 -35.52
CA THR A 286 6.18 -14.08 -36.76
C THR A 286 5.43 -13.06 -37.62
N LYS A 287 4.11 -13.23 -37.75
CA LYS A 287 3.25 -12.29 -38.46
C LYS A 287 3.22 -10.90 -37.81
N ASP A 288 3.03 -10.83 -36.49
CA ASP A 288 3.06 -9.56 -35.75
C ASP A 288 4.43 -8.85 -35.87
N ILE A 289 5.54 -9.58 -36.00
CA ILE A 289 6.88 -8.99 -36.24
C ILE A 289 6.98 -8.45 -37.67
N GLN A 290 6.51 -9.21 -38.67
CA GLN A 290 6.51 -8.81 -40.08
C GLN A 290 5.69 -7.53 -40.30
N ASP A 291 4.46 -7.50 -39.80
CA ASP A 291 3.58 -6.32 -39.89
C ASP A 291 4.25 -5.07 -39.30
N LYS A 292 4.97 -5.24 -38.18
CA LYS A 292 5.67 -4.14 -37.51
C LYS A 292 6.90 -3.67 -38.30
N THR A 293 7.65 -4.58 -38.92
CA THR A 293 8.76 -4.20 -39.81
C THR A 293 8.27 -3.48 -41.06
N GLU A 294 7.12 -3.86 -41.61
CA GLU A 294 6.49 -3.17 -42.75
C GLU A 294 5.98 -1.77 -42.35
N GLU A 295 5.40 -1.62 -41.15
CA GLU A 295 5.05 -0.29 -40.61
C GLU A 295 6.26 0.63 -40.43
N HIS A 296 7.41 0.11 -40.00
CA HIS A 296 8.65 0.88 -39.87
C HIS A 296 9.21 1.28 -41.25
N MET A 297 9.22 0.37 -42.22
CA MET A 297 9.65 0.64 -43.60
C MET A 297 8.75 1.69 -44.31
N ASN A 298 7.44 1.66 -44.04
CA ASN A 298 6.48 2.63 -44.58
C ASN A 298 6.53 4.00 -43.88
N ARG A 299 7.15 4.11 -42.70
CA ARG A 299 7.40 5.39 -42.02
C ARG A 299 8.72 6.04 -42.43
N GLU A 300 9.71 5.25 -42.85
CA GLU A 300 11.00 5.76 -43.34
C GLU A 300 11.00 6.15 -44.83
N ASN A 301 9.97 5.77 -45.60
CA ASN A 301 9.75 6.25 -46.96
C ASN A 301 8.31 6.79 -47.14
N PRO A 302 8.09 8.12 -47.25
CA PRO A 302 6.83 8.60 -47.80
C PRO A 302 6.77 8.23 -49.29
N PRO A 303 5.60 7.98 -49.87
CA PRO A 303 5.49 7.70 -51.29
C PRO A 303 5.84 8.96 -52.07
N VAL A 304 7.03 9.01 -52.67
CA VAL A 304 7.29 9.92 -53.78
C VAL A 304 6.61 9.30 -54.99
N SER A 305 5.41 9.80 -55.30
CA SER A 305 4.97 9.82 -56.68
C SER A 305 4.35 11.17 -56.95
N ILE A 306 4.86 11.88 -57.96
CA ILE A 306 4.09 12.63 -58.95
C ILE A 306 5.07 12.86 -60.12
N PHE A 307 4.71 12.28 -61.27
CA PHE A 307 5.15 12.70 -62.59
C PHE A 307 5.20 14.24 -62.71
N ILE A 308 6.26 14.80 -63.29
CA ILE A 308 6.22 16.14 -63.89
C ILE A 308 6.71 16.01 -65.34
N PRO A 309 5.90 16.38 -66.35
CA PRO A 309 6.36 16.44 -67.73
C PRO A 309 7.27 17.66 -67.95
N SER A 310 8.24 17.48 -68.84
CA SER A 310 9.24 18.45 -69.27
C SER A 310 8.64 19.70 -69.94
N ASN A 311 9.03 20.88 -69.45
CA ASN A 311 9.61 22.00 -70.23
C ASN A 311 9.58 23.30 -69.38
N GLU A 312 10.75 23.85 -69.05
CA GLU A 312 11.23 25.12 -69.61
C GLU A 312 12.53 25.58 -68.93
N ILE A 313 13.38 26.16 -69.78
CA ILE A 313 14.76 26.58 -69.57
C ILE A 313 14.76 28.00 -68.97
N THR A 314 15.68 28.31 -68.06
CA THR A 314 16.57 29.50 -68.17
C THR A 314 17.68 29.49 -67.12
N ARG A 315 18.77 30.18 -67.46
CA ARG A 315 20.18 29.92 -67.13
C ARG A 315 20.68 30.67 -65.88
N SER A 316 21.79 30.13 -65.35
CA SER A 316 22.83 30.52 -64.36
C SER A 316 23.22 32.02 -64.26
N PRO A 317 24.10 32.52 -63.33
CA PRO A 317 25.06 31.80 -62.45
C PRO A 317 25.30 32.36 -61.01
N VAL A 318 26.20 31.66 -60.30
CA VAL A 318 26.79 31.84 -58.94
C VAL A 318 27.42 33.24 -58.69
N PRO A 319 27.67 33.67 -57.43
CA PRO A 319 28.93 33.33 -56.74
C PRO A 319 28.86 33.13 -55.19
N SER A 320 29.73 32.24 -54.68
CA SER A 320 30.26 32.18 -53.29
C SER A 320 31.13 33.42 -52.96
N PRO A 321 31.51 33.81 -51.71
CA PRO A 321 31.95 32.97 -50.56
C PRO A 321 31.42 33.48 -49.18
N THR A 322 31.64 32.85 -48.02
CA THR A 322 32.80 33.10 -47.14
C THR A 322 32.70 32.24 -45.87
N SER A 323 33.84 31.69 -45.48
CA SER A 323 34.17 31.03 -44.21
C SER A 323 33.88 31.88 -42.97
N ARG A 324 33.42 31.26 -41.86
CA ARG A 324 33.88 31.63 -40.51
C ARG A 324 33.87 30.43 -39.57
N ILE A 325 35.08 30.07 -39.19
CA ILE A 325 35.49 29.27 -38.05
C ILE A 325 34.89 29.88 -36.77
N ASN A 326 34.41 29.05 -35.85
CA ASN A 326 34.70 29.24 -34.44
C ASN A 326 34.61 27.90 -33.69
N GLU A 327 35.78 27.55 -33.17
CA GLU A 327 36.07 26.49 -32.22
C GLU A 327 35.30 26.70 -30.91
N PHE A 328 34.81 25.63 -30.29
CA PHE A 328 34.79 25.54 -28.83
C PHE A 328 35.02 24.09 -28.42
N ARG A 329 36.24 23.81 -27.93
CA ARG A 329 36.62 22.58 -27.23
C ARG A 329 36.42 22.76 -25.71
N LEU A 330 35.63 21.84 -25.14
CA LEU A 330 35.84 21.01 -23.93
C LEU A 330 36.06 21.71 -22.55
N PRO A 331 35.62 21.10 -21.42
CA PRO A 331 36.48 20.09 -20.80
C PRO A 331 35.78 18.86 -20.17
N SER A 332 36.59 17.80 -20.12
CA SER A 332 36.41 16.51 -19.49
C SER A 332 36.39 16.58 -17.96
N TYR A 333 35.49 15.80 -17.35
CA TYR A 333 35.44 15.60 -15.90
C TYR A 333 36.43 14.50 -15.47
N ARG A 334 37.32 14.87 -14.55
CA ARG A 334 38.35 14.04 -13.93
C ARG A 334 37.81 13.38 -12.66
N ASN A 335 37.97 12.06 -12.58
CA ASN A 335 37.79 11.26 -11.36
C ASN A 335 38.66 11.78 -10.21
N ARG A 336 38.12 11.76 -8.99
CA ARG A 336 38.90 11.76 -7.74
C ARG A 336 38.38 10.69 -6.79
N HIS A 337 39.19 9.65 -6.64
CA HIS A 337 39.31 8.89 -5.41
C HIS A 337 40.04 9.74 -4.36
N LYS A 338 39.50 9.78 -3.15
CA LYS A 338 40.22 9.55 -1.89
C LYS A 338 39.21 9.31 -0.78
#